data_AF-A0A7C1GZW2-F1
#
_entry.id   AF-A0A7C1GZW2-F1
#
_cell.length_a   1.000
_cell.length_b   1.000
_cell.length_c   1.000
_cell.angle_alpha   90.00
_cell.angle_beta   90.00
_cell.angle_gamma   90.00
#
_symmetry.space_group_name_H-M   'P 1'
#
loop_
_entity.id
_entity.type
_entity.pdbx_description
1 polymer ?
#
loop_
_entity_poly.entity_id
_entity_poly.type
_entity_poly.pdbx_seq_one_letter_code
_entity_poly.pdbx_strand_id
1 'polypeptide(L)'
;MTLQITSSIMLNIISLPTVYVGLFLSVIIILLYLYFTSTILHKKLILILVAASLVLAVVLNFVVAWKMKQPAIDFRLTILPVQISSQNDHLRLAGEALWEMINYQLKSGAGNRAIINDPDFINTIINRDSIYQLNYLQQFNRRISAEYLLLGKTIVQDNKNKIEYQLMNTSEKAIKLARSRGFTAGSIAGVSHVIVTEILEYFKLPNAKLSERIHYIEMDSFEKYLQAKQQFNSGCYQDAIESTKKSLALDSNLVENKL
;
A
#
# COMPACT_ATOMS: atom_id res chain seq x y z
N MET A 1 -29.01 -29.71 -2.66
CA MET A 1 -27.92 -28.70 -2.73
C MET A 1 -27.63 -28.23 -1.32
N THR A 2 -27.01 -29.10 -0.52
CA THR A 2 -26.91 -28.94 0.93
C THR A 2 -25.71 -29.76 1.40
N LEU A 3 -24.49 -29.25 1.15
CA LEU A 3 -23.22 -29.74 1.70
C LEU A 3 -22.07 -28.90 1.14
N GLN A 4 -22.07 -27.60 1.44
CA GLN A 4 -20.90 -26.75 1.15
C GLN A 4 -20.69 -25.60 2.17
N ILE A 5 -21.58 -25.47 3.17
CA ILE A 5 -21.52 -24.38 4.15
C ILE A 5 -20.76 -24.80 5.42
N THR A 6 -20.55 -26.11 5.65
CA THR A 6 -19.93 -26.61 6.88
C THR A 6 -18.40 -26.60 6.88
N SER A 7 -17.75 -26.57 5.71
CA SER A 7 -16.28 -26.59 5.61
C SER A 7 -15.62 -25.22 5.90
N SER A 8 -16.31 -24.11 5.69
CA SER A 8 -15.74 -22.76 5.90
C SER A 8 -15.78 -22.30 7.36
N ILE A 9 -16.70 -22.85 8.16
CA ILE A 9 -16.86 -22.47 9.58
C ILE A 9 -15.80 -23.17 10.46
N MET A 10 -15.38 -24.39 10.10
CA MET A 10 -14.33 -25.13 10.83
C MET A 10 -12.91 -24.57 10.58
N LEU A 11 -12.69 -23.85 9.49
CA LEU A 11 -11.34 -23.39 9.08
C LEU A 11 -11.01 -21.95 9.47
N ASN A 12 -11.95 -21.18 10.04
CA ASN A 12 -11.68 -19.81 10.48
C ASN A 12 -11.14 -19.70 11.92
N ILE A 13 -10.96 -20.80 12.65
CA ILE A 13 -10.31 -20.80 13.97
C ILE A 13 -8.82 -20.37 13.88
N ILE A 14 -8.25 -20.34 12.68
CA ILE A 14 -6.83 -20.11 12.43
C ILE A 14 -6.62 -18.74 11.75
N SER A 15 -6.97 -17.66 12.43
CA SER A 15 -6.47 -16.31 12.08
C SER A 15 -5.71 -15.64 13.22
N LEU A 16 -5.56 -16.34 14.36
CA LEU A 16 -4.74 -15.92 15.49
C LEU A 16 -3.29 -16.40 15.28
N PRO A 17 -2.27 -15.62 15.70
CA PRO A 17 -0.88 -16.06 15.67
C PRO A 17 -0.72 -17.45 16.30
N THR A 18 0.10 -18.30 15.69
CA THR A 18 0.24 -19.74 16.02
C THR A 18 0.47 -20.01 17.51
N VAL A 19 1.13 -19.08 18.20
CA VAL A 19 1.39 -19.13 19.66
C VAL A 19 0.09 -19.14 20.48
N TYR A 20 -0.91 -18.34 20.10
CA TYR A 20 -2.19 -18.27 20.82
C TYR A 20 -3.07 -19.51 20.56
N VAL A 21 -3.00 -20.07 19.35
CA VAL A 21 -3.67 -21.33 19.01
C VAL A 21 -3.09 -22.49 19.83
N GLY A 22 -1.76 -22.54 19.97
CA GLY A 22 -1.07 -23.51 20.82
C GLY A 22 -1.46 -23.39 22.30
N LEU A 23 -1.52 -22.16 22.83
CA LEU A 23 -1.96 -21.90 24.20
C LEU A 23 -3.41 -22.34 24.44
N PHE A 24 -4.33 -22.03 23.53
CA PHE A 24 -5.73 -22.44 23.65
C PHE A 24 -5.89 -23.97 23.65
N LEU A 25 -5.22 -24.67 22.73
CA LEU A 25 -5.21 -26.14 22.70
C LEU A 25 -4.61 -26.73 23.98
N SER A 26 -3.55 -26.13 24.52
CA SER A 26 -2.94 -26.60 25.76
C SER A 26 -3.90 -26.53 26.96
N VAL A 27 -4.71 -25.48 27.06
CA VAL A 27 -5.74 -25.34 28.11
C VAL A 27 -6.83 -26.41 27.96
N ILE A 28 -7.29 -26.69 26.73
CA ILE A 28 -8.28 -27.75 26.48
C ILE A 28 -7.71 -29.12 26.85
N ILE A 29 -6.46 -29.41 26.49
CA ILE A 29 -5.80 -30.69 26.80
C ILE A 29 -5.65 -30.85 28.32
N ILE A 30 -5.26 -29.80 29.05
CA ILE A 30 -5.16 -29.82 30.51
C ILE A 30 -6.54 -30.09 31.16
N LEU A 31 -7.60 -29.43 30.66
CA LEU A 31 -8.96 -29.64 31.17
C LEU A 31 -9.46 -31.07 30.89
N LEU A 32 -9.20 -31.62 29.71
CA LEU A 32 -9.53 -33.00 29.38
C LEU A 32 -8.72 -34.00 30.22
N TYR A 33 -7.43 -33.75 30.43
CA TYR A 33 -6.59 -34.58 31.28
C TYR A 33 -7.13 -34.62 32.71
N LEU A 34 -7.47 -33.46 33.29
CA LEU A 34 -8.10 -33.33 34.61
C LEU A 34 -9.44 -34.05 34.69
N TYR A 35 -10.23 -34.07 33.60
CA TYR A 35 -11.49 -34.82 33.54
C TYR A 35 -11.29 -36.33 33.72
N PHE A 36 -10.25 -36.90 33.10
CA PHE A 36 -9.96 -38.33 33.16
C PHE A 36 -9.22 -38.76 34.44
N THR A 37 -8.32 -37.93 34.94
CA THR A 37 -7.47 -38.27 36.11
C THR A 37 -8.06 -37.87 37.45
N SER A 38 -8.99 -36.91 37.50
CA SER A 38 -9.52 -36.45 38.78
C SER A 38 -10.65 -37.34 39.32
N THR A 39 -10.46 -37.83 40.54
CA THR A 39 -11.47 -38.49 41.37
C THR A 39 -12.22 -37.50 42.28
N ILE A 40 -11.66 -36.31 42.51
CA ILE A 40 -12.11 -35.33 43.51
C ILE A 40 -12.91 -34.18 42.86
N LEU A 41 -12.58 -33.80 41.63
CA LEU A 41 -13.31 -32.73 40.93
C LEU A 41 -14.61 -33.25 40.33
N HIS A 42 -15.68 -32.49 40.52
CA HIS A 42 -16.95 -32.74 39.84
C HIS A 42 -16.76 -32.66 38.32
N LYS A 43 -16.78 -33.83 37.67
CA LYS A 43 -16.69 -33.99 36.22
C LYS A 43 -17.64 -33.10 35.42
N LYS A 44 -18.82 -32.78 35.98
CA LYS A 44 -19.77 -31.80 35.42
C LYS A 44 -19.18 -30.39 35.30
N LEU A 45 -18.41 -29.94 36.29
CA LEU A 45 -17.82 -28.61 36.33
C LEU A 45 -16.71 -28.47 35.29
N ILE A 46 -15.91 -29.52 35.09
CA ILE A 46 -14.89 -29.58 34.03
C ILE A 46 -15.54 -29.55 32.65
N LEU A 47 -16.63 -30.29 32.43
CA LEU A 47 -17.41 -30.25 31.19
C LEU A 47 -17.96 -28.84 30.89
N ILE A 48 -18.45 -28.13 31.92
CA ILE A 48 -18.92 -26.74 31.79
C ILE A 48 -17.77 -25.81 31.40
N LEU A 49 -16.58 -25.96 31.97
CA LEU A 49 -15.40 -25.15 31.63
C LEU A 49 -14.92 -25.39 30.19
N VAL A 50 -14.94 -26.64 29.73
CA VAL A 50 -14.63 -26.98 28.33
C VAL A 50 -15.67 -26.37 27.39
N ALA A 51 -16.96 -26.46 27.71
CA ALA A 51 -18.02 -25.85 26.92
C ALA A 51 -17.90 -24.31 26.89
N ALA A 52 -17.64 -23.68 28.04
CA ALA A 52 -17.49 -22.23 28.15
C ALA A 52 -16.29 -21.71 27.34
N SER A 53 -15.14 -22.42 27.38
CA SER A 53 -13.95 -22.04 26.61
C SER A 53 -14.16 -22.19 25.10
N LEU A 54 -14.87 -23.23 24.66
CA LEU A 54 -15.27 -23.39 23.25
C LEU A 54 -16.21 -22.27 22.80
N VAL A 55 -17.22 -21.92 23.60
CA VAL A 55 -18.15 -20.81 23.30
C VAL A 55 -17.39 -19.48 23.23
N LEU A 56 -16.48 -19.22 24.17
CA LEU A 56 -15.67 -18.00 24.19
C LEU A 56 -14.81 -17.88 22.92
N ALA A 57 -14.21 -18.98 22.47
CA ALA A 57 -13.42 -19.01 21.24
C ALA A 57 -14.27 -18.70 20.00
N VAL A 58 -15.49 -19.25 19.91
CA VAL A 58 -16.42 -18.95 18.81
C VAL A 58 -16.82 -17.47 18.80
N VAL A 59 -17.15 -16.89 19.97
CA VAL A 59 -17.51 -15.47 20.09
C VAL A 59 -16.33 -14.57 19.72
N LEU A 60 -15.12 -14.85 20.21
CA LEU A 60 -13.92 -14.08 19.86
C LEU A 60 -13.64 -14.13 18.36
N ASN A 61 -13.77 -15.32 17.75
CA ASN A 61 -13.57 -15.48 16.32
C ASN A 61 -14.61 -14.70 15.50
N PHE A 62 -15.88 -14.73 15.91
CA PHE A 62 -16.92 -13.94 15.26
C PHE A 62 -16.64 -12.43 15.36
N VAL A 63 -16.20 -11.95 16.53
CA VAL A 63 -15.82 -10.53 16.73
C VAL A 63 -14.61 -10.16 15.89
N VAL A 64 -13.59 -11.03 15.81
CA VAL A 64 -12.41 -10.82 14.96
C VAL A 64 -12.81 -10.80 13.49
N ALA A 65 -13.59 -11.76 13.02
CA ALA A 65 -14.08 -11.82 11.65
C ALA A 65 -14.94 -10.59 11.28
N TRP A 66 -15.75 -10.10 12.23
CA TRP A 66 -16.54 -8.89 12.03
C TRP A 66 -15.65 -7.63 11.99
N LYS A 67 -14.66 -7.50 12.88
CA LYS A 67 -13.69 -6.40 12.86
C LYS A 67 -12.74 -6.45 11.65
N MET A 68 -12.45 -7.64 11.13
CA MET A 68 -11.59 -7.87 9.97
C MET A 68 -12.36 -7.91 8.65
N LYS A 69 -13.67 -7.63 8.64
CA LYS A 69 -14.42 -7.47 7.41
C LYS A 69 -13.80 -6.31 6.64
N GLN A 70 -13.00 -6.65 5.62
CA GLN A 70 -12.30 -5.65 4.81
C GLN A 70 -13.34 -4.67 4.26
N PRO A 71 -13.08 -3.35 4.36
CA PRO A 71 -13.99 -2.36 3.80
C PRO A 71 -14.15 -2.65 2.29
N ALA A 72 -15.33 -2.34 1.77
CA ALA A 72 -15.57 -2.46 0.34
C ALA A 72 -14.55 -1.61 -0.42
N ILE A 73 -13.97 -2.20 -1.45
CA ILE A 73 -13.01 -1.53 -2.33
C ILE A 73 -13.84 -0.69 -3.30
N ASP A 74 -13.68 0.63 -3.25
CA ASP A 74 -14.44 1.58 -4.06
C ASP A 74 -13.88 1.71 -5.48
N PHE A 75 -12.55 1.58 -5.65
CA PHE A 75 -11.91 1.58 -6.96
C PHE A 75 -10.53 0.92 -6.96
N ARG A 76 -10.05 0.60 -8.17
CA ARG A 76 -8.68 0.10 -8.41
C ARG A 76 -7.90 1.07 -9.31
N LEU A 77 -6.87 1.68 -8.75
CA LEU A 77 -5.99 2.61 -9.44
C LEU A 77 -4.62 1.96 -9.68
N THR A 78 -4.10 2.09 -10.90
CA THR A 78 -2.70 1.78 -11.18
C THR A 78 -1.96 3.03 -11.59
N ILE A 79 -0.83 3.27 -10.93
CA ILE A 79 0.03 4.40 -11.23
C ILE A 79 1.16 3.90 -12.12
N LEU A 80 1.23 4.44 -13.33
CA LEU A 80 2.29 4.08 -14.28
C LEU A 80 3.58 4.85 -13.95
N PRO A 81 4.76 4.33 -14.32
CA PRO A 81 6.00 5.10 -14.25
C PRO A 81 5.87 6.46 -14.94
N VAL A 82 6.44 7.51 -14.33
CA VAL A 82 6.45 8.85 -14.91
C VAL A 82 7.33 8.88 -16.16
N GLN A 83 6.84 9.52 -17.22
CA GLN A 83 7.61 9.75 -18.42
C GLN A 83 8.50 10.97 -18.19
N ILE A 84 9.80 10.83 -18.37
CA ILE A 84 10.71 11.95 -18.20
C ILE A 84 11.22 12.37 -19.57
N SER A 85 10.82 13.55 -20.03
CA SER A 85 11.19 14.05 -21.35
C SER A 85 12.54 14.77 -21.40
N SER A 86 13.14 15.05 -20.24
CA SER A 86 14.41 15.78 -20.14
C SER A 86 15.59 14.86 -19.91
N GLN A 87 16.73 15.19 -20.55
CA GLN A 87 18.02 14.57 -20.26
C GLN A 87 18.74 15.20 -19.06
N ASN A 88 18.17 16.25 -18.45
CA ASN A 88 18.74 16.88 -17.26
C ASN A 88 18.48 15.99 -16.03
N ASP A 89 19.54 15.49 -15.41
CA ASP A 89 19.47 14.61 -14.24
C ASP A 89 18.76 15.24 -13.04
N HIS A 90 18.93 16.54 -12.78
CA HIS A 90 18.21 17.21 -11.70
C HIS A 90 16.69 17.23 -11.95
N LEU A 91 16.27 17.45 -13.20
CA LEU A 91 14.85 17.42 -13.54
C LEU A 91 14.29 15.99 -13.50
N ARG A 92 15.10 15.01 -13.92
CA ARG A 92 14.76 13.59 -13.80
C ARG A 92 14.50 13.22 -12.35
N LEU A 93 15.45 13.51 -11.46
CA LEU A 93 15.35 13.23 -10.02
C LEU A 93 14.16 13.96 -9.37
N ALA A 94 13.96 15.25 -9.68
CA ALA A 94 12.83 16.01 -9.15
C ALA A 94 11.47 15.46 -9.65
N GLY A 95 11.41 14.97 -10.90
CA GLY A 95 10.23 14.32 -11.46
C GLY A 95 9.92 12.97 -10.81
N GLU A 96 10.94 12.15 -10.60
CA GLU A 96 10.84 10.88 -9.88
C GLU A 96 10.39 11.10 -8.43
N ALA A 97 10.98 12.08 -7.73
CA ALA A 97 10.61 12.48 -6.37
C ALA A 97 9.15 12.91 -6.26
N LEU A 98 8.71 13.75 -7.20
CA LEU A 98 7.32 14.19 -7.25
C LEU A 98 6.37 13.01 -7.44
N TRP A 99 6.72 12.07 -8.32
CA TRP A 99 5.86 10.93 -8.63
C TRP A 99 5.80 9.90 -7.49
N GLU A 100 6.92 9.63 -6.83
CA GLU A 100 6.98 8.82 -5.61
C GLU A 100 6.12 9.41 -4.49
N MET A 101 6.22 10.72 -4.30
CA MET A 101 5.44 11.44 -3.29
C MET A 101 3.93 11.39 -3.59
N ILE A 102 3.52 11.56 -4.86
CA ILE A 102 2.12 11.40 -5.28
C ILE A 102 1.62 9.99 -4.96
N ASN A 103 2.39 8.97 -5.28
CA ASN A 103 2.03 7.58 -5.00
C ASN A 103 1.87 7.31 -3.50
N TYR A 104 2.84 7.75 -2.68
CA TYR A 104 2.78 7.62 -1.23
C TYR A 104 1.54 8.32 -0.64
N GLN A 105 1.28 9.57 -1.05
CA GLN A 105 0.14 10.35 -0.56
C GLN A 105 -1.20 9.80 -1.04
N LEU A 106 -1.30 9.27 -2.26
CA LEU A 106 -2.51 8.60 -2.76
C LEU A 106 -2.82 7.33 -1.95
N LYS A 107 -1.80 6.51 -1.66
CA LYS A 107 -1.95 5.32 -0.82
C LYS A 107 -2.40 5.66 0.59
N SER A 108 -1.74 6.65 1.20
CA SER A 108 -2.10 7.11 2.53
C SER A 108 -3.50 7.73 2.57
N GLY A 109 -3.90 8.49 1.54
CA GLY A 109 -5.18 9.18 1.48
C GLY A 109 -6.35 8.25 1.16
N ALA A 110 -6.16 7.27 0.27
CA ALA A 110 -7.19 6.30 -0.07
C ALA A 110 -7.39 5.22 1.00
N GLY A 111 -6.35 4.91 1.77
CA GLY A 111 -6.38 3.89 2.82
C GLY A 111 -6.86 2.54 2.28
N ASN A 112 -7.73 1.88 3.03
CA ASN A 112 -8.26 0.55 2.65
C ASN A 112 -9.43 0.62 1.64
N ARG A 113 -9.83 1.81 1.18
CA ARG A 113 -10.96 1.99 0.25
C ARG A 113 -10.57 1.83 -1.21
N ALA A 114 -9.27 1.77 -1.53
CA ALA A 114 -8.80 1.55 -2.89
C ALA A 114 -7.64 0.56 -2.94
N ILE A 115 -7.52 -0.16 -4.06
CA ILE A 115 -6.29 -0.86 -4.40
C ILE A 115 -5.46 0.08 -5.27
N ILE A 116 -4.24 0.41 -4.81
CA ILE A 116 -3.29 1.23 -5.56
C ILE A 116 -2.06 0.39 -5.89
N ASN A 117 -1.86 0.10 -7.17
CA ASN A 117 -0.67 -0.59 -7.66
C ASN A 117 0.45 0.43 -7.94
N ASP A 118 1.61 0.20 -7.34
CA ASP A 118 2.78 1.10 -7.42
C ASP A 118 3.49 1.06 -8.78
N PRO A 119 4.12 2.18 -9.18
CA PRO A 119 4.99 2.20 -10.35
C PRO A 119 6.10 1.13 -10.32
N ASP A 120 6.61 0.76 -9.14
CA ASP A 120 7.64 -0.27 -8.99
C ASP A 120 7.13 -1.67 -9.32
N PHE A 121 5.97 -2.03 -8.77
CA PHE A 121 5.32 -3.30 -9.09
C PHE A 121 5.06 -3.38 -10.60
N ILE A 122 4.57 -2.29 -11.17
CA ILE A 122 4.32 -2.18 -12.60
C ILE A 122 5.63 -2.37 -13.36
N ASN A 123 6.71 -1.66 -13.02
CA ASN A 123 8.04 -1.82 -13.64
C ASN A 123 8.57 -3.27 -13.71
N THR A 124 8.15 -4.16 -12.81
CA THR A 124 8.55 -5.59 -12.87
C THR A 124 7.78 -6.42 -13.91
N ILE A 125 6.65 -5.91 -14.42
CA ILE A 125 5.69 -6.66 -15.25
C ILE A 125 5.56 -6.07 -16.67
N ILE A 126 5.98 -4.82 -16.87
CA ILE A 126 5.89 -4.09 -18.15
C ILE A 126 7.24 -3.91 -18.86
N ASN A 127 7.18 -3.86 -20.18
CA ASN A 127 8.23 -3.33 -21.03
C ASN A 127 8.10 -1.80 -21.08
N ARG A 128 9.09 -1.09 -20.53
CA ARG A 128 9.12 0.38 -20.37
C ARG A 128 8.91 1.15 -21.67
N ASP A 129 9.36 0.61 -22.79
CA ASP A 129 9.30 1.30 -24.09
C ASP A 129 7.88 1.35 -24.67
N SER A 130 6.96 0.52 -24.17
CA SER A 130 5.60 0.39 -24.69
C SER A 130 4.51 0.97 -23.79
N ILE A 131 4.85 1.49 -22.60
CA ILE A 131 3.87 1.82 -21.55
C ILE A 131 2.96 3.00 -21.90
N TYR A 132 3.33 3.81 -22.90
CA TYR A 132 2.51 4.91 -23.40
C TYR A 132 1.74 4.56 -24.66
N GLN A 133 1.85 3.33 -25.17
CA GLN A 133 1.06 2.86 -26.30
C GLN A 133 -0.31 2.39 -25.81
N LEU A 134 -1.38 2.99 -26.34
CA LEU A 134 -2.76 2.69 -25.92
C LEU A 134 -3.11 1.20 -26.02
N ASN A 135 -2.66 0.53 -27.09
CA ASN A 135 -2.92 -0.89 -27.31
C ASN A 135 -2.18 -1.77 -26.28
N TYR A 136 -0.98 -1.36 -25.87
CA TYR A 136 -0.21 -2.04 -24.83
C TYR A 136 -0.87 -1.88 -23.46
N LEU A 137 -1.32 -0.67 -23.13
CA LEU A 137 -2.06 -0.38 -21.90
C LEU A 137 -3.36 -1.18 -21.79
N GLN A 138 -4.06 -1.44 -22.90
CA GLN A 138 -5.26 -2.27 -22.91
C GLN A 138 -4.99 -3.74 -22.57
N GLN A 139 -3.93 -4.32 -23.14
CA GLN A 139 -3.52 -5.71 -22.82
C GLN A 139 -3.00 -5.81 -21.39
N PHE A 140 -2.24 -4.80 -20.97
CA PHE A 140 -1.70 -4.72 -19.63
C PHE A 140 -2.81 -4.61 -18.58
N ASN A 141 -3.83 -3.79 -18.84
CA ASN A 141 -4.92 -3.60 -17.89
C ASN A 141 -5.68 -4.90 -17.55
N ARG A 142 -5.81 -5.82 -18.52
CA ARG A 142 -6.37 -7.15 -18.27
C ARG A 142 -5.57 -7.97 -17.24
N ARG A 143 -4.26 -7.74 -17.12
CA ARG A 143 -3.37 -8.45 -16.18
C ARG A 143 -3.41 -7.87 -14.78
N ILE A 144 -3.52 -6.54 -14.65
CA ILE A 144 -3.51 -5.83 -13.36
C ILE A 144 -4.91 -5.59 -12.79
N SER A 145 -5.96 -5.83 -13.58
CA SER A 145 -7.37 -5.57 -13.21
C SER A 145 -7.58 -4.16 -12.66
N ALA A 146 -6.99 -3.15 -13.30
CA ALA A 146 -7.19 -1.77 -12.90
C ALA A 146 -8.43 -1.19 -13.59
N GLU A 147 -9.14 -0.33 -12.85
CA GLU A 147 -10.29 0.42 -13.36
C GLU A 147 -9.84 1.80 -13.85
N TYR A 148 -8.80 2.33 -13.21
CA TYR A 148 -8.21 3.62 -13.51
C TYR A 148 -6.70 3.50 -13.68
N LEU A 149 -6.16 4.28 -14.61
CA LEU A 149 -4.72 4.48 -14.81
C LEU A 149 -4.37 5.94 -14.52
N LEU A 150 -3.32 6.15 -13.72
CA LEU A 150 -2.68 7.45 -13.56
C LEU A 150 -1.41 7.48 -14.41
N LEU A 151 -1.40 8.36 -15.41
CA LEU A 151 -0.28 8.61 -16.29
C LEU A 151 0.38 9.94 -15.88
N GLY A 152 1.71 9.97 -15.89
CA GLY A 152 2.49 11.18 -15.61
C GLY A 152 3.55 11.40 -16.67
N LYS A 153 3.79 12.66 -17.03
CA LYS A 153 4.87 13.08 -17.92
C LYS A 153 5.46 14.41 -17.45
N THR A 154 6.76 14.45 -17.21
CA THR A 154 7.46 15.72 -16.99
C THR A 154 7.84 16.34 -18.32
N ILE A 155 7.65 17.66 -18.42
CA ILE A 155 8.03 18.47 -19.58
C ILE A 155 8.74 19.75 -19.12
N VAL A 156 9.56 20.31 -20.01
CA VAL A 156 10.11 21.66 -19.86
C VAL A 156 9.37 22.57 -20.83
N GLN A 157 8.69 23.59 -20.29
CA GLN A 157 7.99 24.59 -21.10
C GLN A 157 8.32 25.98 -20.54
N ASP A 158 8.75 26.90 -21.41
CA ASP A 158 9.10 28.27 -21.04
C ASP A 158 10.16 28.35 -19.91
N ASN A 159 11.19 27.50 -19.96
CA ASN A 159 12.22 27.33 -18.92
C ASN A 159 11.67 26.96 -17.52
N LYS A 160 10.43 26.45 -17.46
CA LYS A 160 9.81 25.96 -16.23
C LYS A 160 9.52 24.47 -16.35
N ASN A 161 9.81 23.75 -15.27
CA ASN A 161 9.50 22.33 -15.16
C ASN A 161 8.01 22.16 -14.88
N LYS A 162 7.34 21.30 -15.63
CA LYS A 162 5.93 20.98 -15.44
C LYS A 162 5.71 19.47 -15.40
N ILE A 163 4.75 19.04 -14.60
CA ILE A 163 4.19 17.68 -14.61
C ILE A 163 2.83 17.74 -15.28
N GLU A 164 2.67 16.98 -16.35
CA GLU A 164 1.37 16.65 -16.93
C GLU A 164 0.90 15.32 -16.33
N TYR A 165 -0.32 15.28 -15.85
CA TYR A 165 -0.91 14.03 -15.36
C TYR A 165 -2.31 13.83 -15.92
N GLN A 166 -2.63 12.56 -16.14
CA GLN A 166 -3.90 12.14 -16.70
C GLN A 166 -4.45 10.95 -15.92
N LEU A 167 -5.71 11.05 -15.49
CA LEU A 167 -6.47 9.94 -14.94
C LEU A 167 -7.37 9.40 -16.06
N MET A 168 -7.15 8.15 -16.44
CA MET A 168 -7.91 7.48 -17.49
C MET A 168 -8.78 6.37 -16.88
N ASN A 169 -10.07 6.35 -17.22
CA ASN A 169 -10.90 5.18 -16.97
C ASN A 169 -10.67 4.16 -18.09
N THR A 170 -10.27 2.95 -17.73
CA THR A 170 -9.86 1.94 -18.71
C THR A 170 -11.02 1.27 -19.42
N SER A 171 -12.19 1.18 -18.76
CA SER A 171 -13.40 0.58 -19.32
C SER A 171 -13.98 1.48 -20.40
N GLU A 172 -14.13 2.77 -20.07
CA GLU A 172 -14.68 3.79 -20.97
C GLU A 172 -13.67 4.30 -22.00
N LYS A 173 -12.38 3.98 -21.81
CA LYS A 173 -11.26 4.51 -22.60
C LYS A 173 -11.23 6.04 -22.66
N ALA A 174 -11.67 6.67 -21.57
CA ALA A 174 -11.86 8.11 -21.49
C ALA A 174 -10.93 8.73 -20.45
N ILE A 175 -10.34 9.87 -20.79
CA ILE A 175 -9.61 10.71 -19.86
C ILE A 175 -10.63 11.44 -18.98
N LYS A 176 -10.55 11.22 -17.67
CA LYS A 176 -11.44 11.79 -16.65
C LYS A 176 -10.87 13.06 -16.04
N LEU A 177 -9.55 13.11 -15.90
CA LEU A 177 -8.81 14.27 -15.42
C LEU A 177 -7.55 14.43 -16.27
N ALA A 178 -7.28 15.64 -16.74
CA ALA A 178 -6.02 16.00 -17.40
C ALA A 178 -5.63 17.42 -17.00
N ARG A 179 -4.44 17.56 -16.42
CA ARG A 179 -3.95 18.82 -15.87
C ARG A 179 -2.44 18.91 -16.03
N SER A 180 -1.93 20.13 -15.92
CA SER A 180 -0.50 20.43 -15.93
C SER A 180 -0.17 21.36 -14.78
N ARG A 181 0.91 21.08 -14.04
CA ARG A 181 1.35 21.87 -12.88
C ARG A 181 2.84 22.15 -12.97
N GLY A 182 3.23 23.40 -12.71
CA GLY A 182 4.64 23.76 -12.57
C GLY A 182 5.19 23.21 -11.25
N PHE A 183 6.43 22.75 -11.24
CA PHE A 183 7.09 22.28 -10.02
C PHE A 183 8.57 22.65 -9.98
N THR A 184 9.12 22.75 -8.78
CA THR A 184 10.56 22.87 -8.49
C THR A 184 10.91 21.88 -7.38
N ALA A 185 12.19 21.64 -7.13
CA ALA A 185 12.66 20.79 -6.02
C ALA A 185 12.01 21.17 -4.67
N GLY A 186 11.94 22.47 -4.36
CA GLY A 186 11.33 22.97 -3.12
C GLY A 186 9.81 22.95 -3.09
N SER A 187 9.12 22.73 -4.22
CA SER A 187 7.65 22.73 -4.29
C SER A 187 7.05 21.32 -4.40
N ILE A 188 7.86 20.25 -4.35
CA ILE A 188 7.40 18.88 -4.61
C ILE A 188 6.24 18.49 -3.71
N ALA A 189 6.35 18.72 -2.40
CA ALA A 189 5.33 18.33 -1.45
C ALA A 189 4.00 19.09 -1.62
N GLY A 190 4.08 20.39 -1.91
CA GLY A 190 2.90 21.20 -2.19
C GLY A 190 2.21 20.79 -3.48
N VAL A 191 2.99 20.59 -4.56
CA VAL A 191 2.45 20.17 -5.85
C VAL A 191 1.89 18.75 -5.79
N SER A 192 2.56 17.81 -5.11
CA SER A 192 2.05 16.45 -4.93
C SER A 192 0.72 16.45 -4.20
N HIS A 193 0.61 17.25 -3.12
CA HIS A 193 -0.62 17.34 -2.32
C HIS A 193 -1.79 17.88 -3.15
N VAL A 194 -1.56 18.91 -3.96
CA VAL A 194 -2.60 19.44 -4.86
C VAL A 194 -3.06 18.36 -5.84
N ILE A 195 -2.13 17.66 -6.49
CA ILE A 195 -2.45 16.59 -7.46
C ILE A 195 -3.22 15.45 -6.78
N VAL A 196 -2.76 15.00 -5.61
CA VAL A 196 -3.40 13.93 -4.83
C VAL A 196 -4.81 14.35 -4.41
N THR A 197 -4.98 15.59 -3.94
CA THR A 197 -6.28 16.12 -3.52
C THR A 197 -7.27 16.11 -4.67
N GLU A 198 -6.88 16.59 -5.86
CA GLU A 198 -7.74 16.54 -7.05
C GLU A 198 -8.15 15.12 -7.44
N ILE A 199 -7.24 14.16 -7.33
CA ILE A 199 -7.52 12.75 -7.64
C ILE A 199 -8.47 12.15 -6.59
N LEU A 200 -8.25 12.40 -5.30
CA LEU A 200 -9.12 11.89 -4.23
C LEU A 200 -10.51 12.53 -4.28
N GLU A 201 -10.60 13.82 -4.59
CA GLU A 201 -11.87 14.53 -4.80
C GLU A 201 -12.66 13.94 -5.96
N TYR A 202 -12.00 13.56 -7.07
CA TYR A 202 -12.64 12.85 -8.17
C TYR A 202 -13.32 11.54 -7.70
N PHE A 203 -12.67 10.81 -6.80
CA PHE A 203 -13.21 9.59 -6.20
C PHE A 203 -14.14 9.83 -4.99
N LYS A 204 -14.46 11.08 -4.66
CA LYS A 204 -15.25 11.46 -3.47
C LYS A 204 -14.67 10.89 -2.18
N LEU A 205 -13.36 10.73 -2.12
CA LEU A 205 -12.64 10.35 -0.92
C LEU A 205 -12.29 11.59 -0.10
N PRO A 206 -12.20 11.48 1.23
CA PRO A 206 -11.76 12.58 2.06
C PRO A 206 -10.35 13.02 1.63
N ASN A 207 -10.15 14.33 1.57
CA ASN A 207 -8.89 14.91 1.13
C ASN A 207 -7.73 14.38 1.98
N ALA A 208 -6.63 14.03 1.32
CA ALA A 208 -5.41 13.67 2.03
C ALA A 208 -5.04 14.85 2.93
N LYS A 209 -4.91 14.65 4.24
CA LYS A 209 -4.31 15.68 5.09
C LYS A 209 -2.88 15.89 4.60
N LEU A 210 -2.50 17.14 4.36
CA LEU A 210 -1.11 17.47 4.06
C LEU A 210 -0.29 16.97 5.25
N SER A 211 0.54 15.95 5.02
CA SER A 211 1.46 15.52 6.08
C SER A 211 2.41 16.68 6.29
N GLU A 212 2.33 17.35 7.44
CA GLU A 212 3.21 18.46 7.80
C GLU A 212 4.71 18.07 7.78
N ARG A 213 5.02 16.78 7.66
CA ARG A 213 6.36 16.21 7.82
C ARG A 213 7.26 16.29 6.59
N ILE A 214 6.78 16.75 5.43
CA ILE A 214 7.62 16.77 4.22
C ILE A 214 7.46 18.13 3.55
N HIS A 215 8.35 19.06 3.89
CA HIS A 215 8.33 20.45 3.38
C HIS A 215 9.43 20.72 2.34
N TYR A 216 10.45 19.86 2.27
CA TYR A 216 11.55 19.99 1.33
C TYR A 216 12.18 18.61 1.12
N ILE A 217 12.52 18.27 -0.12
CA ILE A 217 13.29 17.06 -0.44
C ILE A 217 14.64 17.56 -0.95
N GLU A 218 15.70 17.36 -0.17
CA GLU A 218 17.05 17.64 -0.63
C GLU A 218 17.40 16.67 -1.76
N MET A 219 17.77 17.20 -2.94
CA MET A 219 17.94 16.38 -4.14
C MET A 219 19.05 15.33 -3.97
N ASP A 220 20.15 15.68 -3.30
CA ASP A 220 21.27 14.78 -3.04
C ASP A 220 20.86 13.66 -2.07
N SER A 221 20.09 14.00 -1.03
CA SER A 221 19.48 13.00 -0.14
C SER A 221 18.56 12.05 -0.91
N PHE A 222 17.73 12.59 -1.80
CA PHE A 222 16.78 11.81 -2.58
C PHE A 222 17.45 10.90 -3.60
N GLU A 223 18.53 11.35 -4.24
CA GLU A 223 19.35 10.50 -5.11
C GLU A 223 19.86 9.28 -4.34
N LYS A 224 20.37 9.47 -3.12
CA LYS A 224 20.82 8.36 -2.27
C LYS A 224 19.67 7.47 -1.80
N TYR A 225 18.48 8.02 -1.59
CA TYR A 225 17.28 7.24 -1.33
C TYR A 225 16.88 6.36 -2.53
N LEU A 226 16.88 6.91 -3.74
CA LEU A 226 16.59 6.14 -4.96
C LEU A 226 17.62 5.04 -5.20
N GLN A 227 18.91 5.35 -4.98
CA GLN A 227 19.98 4.37 -5.04
C GLN A 227 19.77 3.25 -4.02
N ALA A 228 19.42 3.59 -2.78
CA ALA A 228 19.10 2.61 -1.73
C ALA A 228 17.91 1.71 -2.13
N LYS A 229 16.86 2.30 -2.70
CA LYS A 229 15.67 1.58 -3.17
C LYS A 229 16.03 0.59 -4.30
N GLN A 230 16.84 1.01 -5.26
CA GLN A 230 17.30 0.14 -6.35
C GLN A 230 18.17 -1.01 -5.82
N GLN A 231 19.10 -0.73 -4.90
CA GLN A 231 19.95 -1.74 -4.27
C GLN A 231 19.13 -2.74 -3.45
N PHE A 232 18.13 -2.27 -2.71
CA PHE A 232 17.20 -3.11 -1.96
C PHE A 232 16.44 -4.06 -2.88
N ASN A 233 15.88 -3.53 -3.98
CA ASN A 233 15.16 -4.32 -4.98
C ASN A 233 16.06 -5.32 -5.71
N SER A 234 17.37 -5.05 -5.79
CA SER A 234 18.36 -5.93 -6.42
C SER A 234 18.96 -6.97 -5.46
N GLY A 235 18.54 -6.98 -4.18
CA GLY A 235 19.07 -7.89 -3.15
C GLY A 235 20.41 -7.46 -2.53
N CYS A 236 20.94 -6.29 -2.90
CA CYS A 236 22.17 -5.73 -2.34
C CYS A 236 21.89 -5.00 -1.01
N TYR A 237 21.50 -5.75 0.02
CA TYR A 237 20.97 -5.16 1.26
C TYR A 237 21.99 -4.31 2.04
N GLN A 238 23.28 -4.65 2.04
CA GLN A 238 24.30 -3.87 2.73
C GLN A 238 24.50 -2.49 2.09
N ASP A 239 24.61 -2.46 0.76
CA ASP A 239 24.73 -1.21 0.01
C ASP A 239 23.48 -0.35 0.17
N ALA A 240 22.29 -0.98 0.18
CA ALA A 240 21.03 -0.30 0.43
C ALA A 240 20.99 0.38 1.80
N ILE A 241 21.51 -0.29 2.84
CA ILE A 241 21.63 0.28 4.19
C ILE A 241 22.59 1.47 4.19
N GLU A 242 23.74 1.37 3.51
CA GLU A 242 24.72 2.46 3.46
C GLU A 242 24.16 3.68 2.71
N SER A 243 23.52 3.47 1.56
CA SER A 243 22.87 4.52 0.78
C SER A 243 21.71 5.16 1.56
N THR A 244 20.96 4.39 2.34
CA THR A 244 19.91 4.93 3.23
C THR A 244 20.51 5.81 4.32
N LYS A 245 21.61 5.39 4.97
CA LYS A 245 22.29 6.20 5.97
C LYS A 245 22.80 7.52 5.39
N LYS A 246 23.36 7.48 4.17
CA LYS A 246 23.81 8.68 3.45
C LYS A 246 22.63 9.62 3.14
N SER A 247 21.51 9.07 2.66
CA SER A 247 20.29 9.85 2.44
C SER A 247 19.83 10.55 3.72
N LEU A 248 19.73 9.82 4.84
CA LEU A 248 19.30 10.40 6.12
C LEU A 248 20.28 11.46 6.66
N ALA A 249 21.59 11.25 6.51
CA ALA A 249 22.59 12.22 6.95
C ALA A 249 22.54 13.53 6.14
N LEU A 250 22.10 13.45 4.88
CA LEU A 250 21.95 14.59 3.98
C LEU A 250 20.60 15.30 4.14
N ASP A 251 19.64 14.77 4.91
CA ASP A 251 18.36 15.43 5.15
C ASP A 251 18.02 15.38 6.64
N SER A 252 18.52 16.37 7.38
CA SER A 252 18.30 16.53 8.81
C SER A 252 16.81 16.61 9.21
N ASN A 253 15.90 16.94 8.29
CA ASN A 253 14.45 16.94 8.56
C ASN A 253 13.83 15.53 8.56
N LEU A 254 14.47 14.55 7.90
CA LEU A 254 14.04 13.14 7.95
C LEU A 254 14.43 12.46 9.27
N VAL A 255 15.48 12.95 9.95
CA VAL A 255 16.00 12.41 11.22
C VAL A 255 15.11 12.78 12.41
N GLU A 256 14.55 14.00 12.44
CA GLU A 256 13.74 14.48 13.57
C GLU A 256 12.34 13.84 13.67
N ASN A 257 11.87 13.14 12.63
CA ASN A 257 10.54 12.50 12.61
C ASN A 257 10.53 10.98 12.89
N LYS A 258 11.67 10.39 13.28
CA LYS A 258 11.83 8.95 13.55
C LYS A 258 12.66 8.60 14.79
N LEU A 259 12.61 9.43 15.82
CA LEU A 259 12.90 9.04 17.21
C LEU A 259 11.71 9.38 18.10
#